data_AF-A0A653JFD6-F1
#
_entry.id   AF-A0A653JFD6-F1
#
_cell.length_a   1.000
_cell.length_b   1.000
_cell.length_c   1.000
_cell.angle_alpha   90.00
_cell.angle_beta   90.00
_cell.angle_gamma   90.00
#
_symmetry.space_group_name_H-M   'P 1'
#
loop_
_entity.id
_entity.type
_entity.pdbx_description
1 polymer ?
#
loop_
_entity_poly.entity_id
_entity_poly.type
_entity_poly.pdbx_seq_one_letter_code
_entity_poly.pdbx_strand_id
1 'polypeptide(L)'
;MHYTTGLSRQTAELHSLIISCVNIDEHPKGHSKYVLRYRTTCGAELAVEKRARTPLLYFSRAVADGRIDDLEPELLPASKEGRNSNLNTLETFRNKPLARLRVTTLETARKALDACVSR
;
A
#
# COMPACT_ATOMS: atom_id res chain seq x y z
N MET A 1 7.56 15.15 -13.03
CA MET A 1 7.32 13.78 -13.52
C MET A 1 5.90 13.38 -13.11
N HIS A 2 4.96 13.26 -14.05
CA HIS A 2 3.59 12.82 -13.73
C HIS A 2 3.59 11.32 -13.42
N TYR A 3 3.79 10.95 -12.16
CA TYR A 3 3.76 9.55 -11.69
C TYR A 3 2.38 8.90 -11.80
N THR A 4 1.35 9.70 -12.08
CA THR A 4 -0.03 9.31 -12.37
C THR A 4 -0.26 9.01 -13.86
N THR A 5 0.64 9.42 -14.76
CA THR A 5 0.52 9.12 -16.20
C THR A 5 0.68 7.62 -16.44
N GLY A 6 -0.33 7.00 -17.04
CA GLY A 6 -0.34 5.57 -17.34
C GLY A 6 -0.79 4.66 -16.19
N LEU A 7 -1.35 5.22 -15.10
CA LEU A 7 -2.05 4.39 -14.11
C LEU A 7 -3.28 3.74 -14.75
N SER A 8 -3.52 2.47 -14.42
CA SER A 8 -4.83 1.87 -14.70
C SER A 8 -5.91 2.64 -13.93
N ARG A 9 -7.14 2.67 -14.47
CA ARG A 9 -8.27 3.36 -13.83
C ARG A 9 -8.41 2.98 -12.35
N GLN A 10 -8.34 1.69 -12.04
CA GLN A 10 -8.42 1.17 -10.66
C GLN A 10 -7.28 1.69 -9.77
N THR A 11 -6.05 1.77 -10.29
CA THR A 11 -4.91 2.29 -9.53
C THR A 11 -5.04 3.80 -9.30
N ALA A 12 -5.55 4.53 -10.29
CA ALA A 12 -5.80 5.96 -10.18
C ALA A 12 -6.91 6.26 -9.15
N GLU A 13 -8.03 5.52 -9.17
CA GLU A 13 -9.11 5.64 -8.20
C GLU A 13 -8.62 5.32 -6.77
N LEU A 14 -7.81 4.26 -6.61
CA LEU A 14 -7.18 3.92 -5.34
C LEU A 14 -6.21 5.00 -4.86
N HIS A 15 -5.41 5.58 -5.76
CA HIS A 15 -4.52 6.69 -5.42
C HIS A 15 -5.32 7.89 -4.91
N SER A 16 -6.37 8.31 -5.63
CA SER A 16 -7.26 9.41 -5.23
C SER A 16 -7.93 9.15 -3.88
N LEU A 17 -8.33 7.90 -3.61
CA LEU A 17 -8.88 7.51 -2.31
C LEU A 17 -7.86 7.71 -1.18
N ILE A 18 -6.62 7.26 -1.39
CA ILE A 18 -5.56 7.31 -0.37
C ILE A 18 -5.17 8.76 -0.06
N ILE A 19 -4.93 9.60 -1.07
CA ILE A 19 -4.53 11.00 -0.85
C ILE A 19 -5.67 11.86 -0.26
N SER A 20 -6.92 11.38 -0.36
CA SER A 20 -8.07 12.03 0.29
C SER A 20 -8.19 11.68 1.77
N CYS A 21 -7.40 10.72 2.28
CA CYS A 21 -7.38 10.39 3.71
C CYS A 21 -6.52 11.38 4.48
N VAL A 22 -7.10 12.07 5.47
CA VAL A 22 -6.43 13.09 6.30
C VAL A 22 -5.19 12.57 7.05
N ASN A 23 -5.13 11.26 7.31
CA ASN A 23 -4.05 10.63 8.07
C ASN A 23 -2.95 10.02 7.19
N ILE A 24 -2.94 10.33 5.89
CA ILE A 24 -2.00 9.74 4.93
C ILE A 24 -1.41 10.85 4.05
N ASP A 25 -0.08 10.89 4.02
CA ASP A 25 0.68 11.76 3.14
C ASP A 25 1.46 10.96 2.09
N GLU A 26 1.84 11.63 1.00
CA GLU A 26 2.82 11.07 0.08
C GLU A 26 4.14 10.83 0.80
N HIS A 27 4.80 9.70 0.50
CA HIS A 27 6.07 9.38 1.14
C HIS A 27 7.15 10.39 0.72
N PRO A 28 8.03 10.88 1.62
CA PRO A 28 9.04 11.92 1.31
C PRO A 28 10.05 11.50 0.23
N LYS A 29 10.28 10.19 0.06
CA LYS A 29 11.08 9.64 -1.05
C LYS A 29 10.36 9.66 -2.41
N GLY A 30 9.15 10.19 -2.46
CA GLY A 30 8.28 10.22 -3.63
C GLY A 30 7.84 8.82 -4.09
N HIS A 31 7.07 8.82 -5.16
CA HIS A 31 6.64 7.61 -5.84
C HIS A 31 7.70 7.10 -6.83
N SER A 32 7.62 5.82 -7.17
CA SER A 32 8.45 5.20 -8.21
C SER A 32 7.63 4.88 -9.46
N LYS A 33 8.32 4.43 -10.51
CA LYS A 33 7.70 3.92 -11.73
C LYS A 33 6.73 2.76 -11.46
N TYR A 34 7.00 1.94 -10.44
CA TYR A 34 6.27 0.69 -10.18
C TYR A 34 5.38 0.73 -8.93
N VAL A 35 5.65 1.65 -8.02
CA VAL A 35 5.02 1.68 -6.69
C VAL A 35 4.70 3.12 -6.30
N LEU A 36 3.44 3.37 -5.95
CA LEU A 36 3.04 4.56 -5.19
C LEU A 36 3.31 4.29 -3.72
N ARG A 37 3.82 5.29 -3.02
CA ARG A 37 4.37 5.19 -1.66
C ARG A 37 3.75 6.27 -0.80
N TYR A 38 3.25 5.90 0.35
CA TYR A 38 2.61 6.81 1.29
C TYR A 38 3.10 6.54 2.70
N ARG A 39 2.86 7.49 3.59
CA ARG A 39 3.18 7.38 5.00
C ARG A 39 1.99 7.87 5.80
N THR A 40 1.61 7.10 6.81
CA THR A 40 0.57 7.50 7.75
C THR A 40 1.12 8.48 8.77
N THR A 41 0.25 9.27 9.41
CA THR A 41 0.61 10.17 10.52
C THR A 41 1.23 9.43 11.71
N CYS A 42 0.97 8.13 11.85
CA CYS A 42 1.57 7.26 12.86
C CYS A 42 2.97 6.75 12.49
N GLY A 43 3.50 7.13 11.32
CA GLY A 43 4.83 6.72 10.84
C GLY A 43 4.88 5.36 10.14
N ALA A 44 3.73 4.69 9.94
CA ALA A 44 3.68 3.46 9.16
C ALA A 44 3.69 3.78 7.66
N GLU A 45 4.34 2.96 6.84
CA GLU A 45 4.31 3.14 5.39
C GLU A 45 3.22 2.28 4.75
N LEU A 46 2.73 2.79 3.62
CA LEU A 46 1.76 2.14 2.76
C LEU A 46 2.31 2.16 1.34
N ALA A 47 2.05 1.12 0.57
CA ALA A 47 2.45 1.13 -0.82
C ALA A 47 1.40 0.51 -1.73
N VAL A 48 1.25 1.07 -2.93
CA VAL A 48 0.42 0.50 -3.98
C VAL A 48 1.31 0.12 -5.14
N GLU A 49 1.37 -1.18 -5.47
CA GLU A 49 2.03 -1.63 -6.69
C GLU A 49 1.14 -1.33 -7.90
N LYS A 50 1.70 -0.59 -8.85
CA LYS A 50 1.06 -0.23 -10.11
C LYS A 50 1.03 -1.46 -10.99
N ARG A 51 -0.18 -1.92 -11.36
CA ARG A 51 -0.39 -3.06 -12.25
C ARG A 51 -1.37 -2.71 -13.35
N ALA A 52 -1.26 -3.43 -14.48
CA ALA A 52 -2.21 -3.29 -15.58
C ALA A 52 -3.63 -3.76 -15.20
N ARG A 53 -3.75 -4.68 -14.24
CA ARG A 53 -5.02 -5.19 -13.70
C ARG A 53 -5.30 -4.59 -12.32
N THR A 54 -5.70 -5.44 -11.38
CA THR A 54 -5.98 -5.10 -10.00
C THR A 54 -4.72 -4.60 -9.29
N PRO A 55 -4.75 -3.39 -8.69
CA PRO A 55 -3.65 -2.91 -7.87
C PRO A 55 -3.50 -3.77 -6.62
N LEU A 56 -2.27 -3.79 -6.10
CA LEU A 56 -1.94 -4.47 -4.85
C LEU A 56 -1.58 -3.42 -3.82
N LEU A 57 -2.28 -3.42 -2.69
CA LEU A 57 -2.02 -2.55 -1.55
C LEU A 57 -1.20 -3.32 -0.52
N TYR A 58 -0.16 -2.68 -0.01
CA TYR A 58 0.79 -3.26 0.92
C TYR A 58 0.77 -2.49 2.23
N PHE A 59 0.76 -3.26 3.32
CA PHE A 59 0.91 -2.79 4.69
C PHE A 59 2.06 -3.54 5.35
N SER A 60 2.66 -2.94 6.38
CA SER A 60 3.50 -3.73 7.30
C SER A 60 2.61 -4.76 8.00
N ARG A 61 3.09 -6.00 8.18
CA ARG A 61 2.28 -7.03 8.86
C ARG A 61 1.87 -6.58 10.26
N ALA A 62 2.77 -5.92 10.99
CA ALA A 62 2.48 -5.43 12.34
C ALA A 62 1.28 -4.48 12.45
N VAL A 63 0.92 -3.81 11.34
CA VAL A 63 -0.24 -2.91 11.26
C VAL A 63 -1.50 -3.63 10.77
N ALA A 64 -1.33 -4.69 9.98
CA ALA A 64 -2.44 -5.40 9.33
C ALA A 64 -2.96 -6.61 10.13
N ASP A 65 -2.08 -7.29 10.89
CA ASP A 65 -2.37 -8.53 11.62
C ASP A 65 -3.58 -8.34 12.54
N GLY A 66 -4.63 -9.14 12.34
CA GLY A 66 -5.88 -9.10 13.11
C GLY A 66 -6.83 -7.94 12.78
N ARG A 67 -6.42 -6.98 11.94
CA ARG A 67 -7.23 -5.80 11.58
C ARG A 67 -7.94 -5.92 10.25
N ILE A 68 -7.32 -6.63 9.31
CA ILE A 68 -7.84 -6.81 7.95
C ILE A 68 -7.94 -8.29 7.57
N ASP A 69 -7.90 -9.21 8.54
CA ASP A 69 -7.92 -10.66 8.29
C ASP A 69 -9.18 -11.11 7.53
N ASP A 70 -10.31 -10.42 7.76
CA ASP A 70 -11.57 -10.68 7.04
C ASP A 70 -11.51 -10.30 5.55
N LEU A 71 -10.50 -9.52 5.14
CA LEU A 71 -10.23 -9.15 3.76
C LEU A 71 -9.25 -10.11 3.07
N GLU A 72 -8.88 -11.20 3.75
CA GLU A 72 -8.01 -12.27 3.26
C GLU A 72 -6.67 -11.76 2.66
N PRO A 73 -5.88 -10.97 3.42
CA PRO A 73 -4.61 -10.46 2.94
C PRO A 73 -3.59 -11.60 2.80
N GLU A 74 -2.79 -11.56 1.75
CA GLU A 74 -1.68 -12.50 1.60
C GLU A 74 -0.49 -12.04 2.45
N LEU A 75 -0.04 -12.91 3.36
CA LEU A 75 1.09 -12.65 4.23
C LEU A 75 2.40 -13.02 3.52
N LEU A 76 3.22 -12.01 3.25
CA LEU A 76 4.52 -12.19 2.65
C LEU A 76 5.59 -12.30 3.75
N PRO A 77 6.43 -13.35 3.76
CA PRO A 77 7.51 -13.50 4.74
C PRO A 77 8.59 -12.44 4.53
N ALA A 78 9.31 -12.07 5.59
CA ALA A 78 10.41 -11.11 5.52
C ALA A 78 11.53 -11.63 4.59
N SER A 79 11.46 -11.26 3.31
CA SER A 79 12.46 -11.62 2.31
C SER A 79 12.74 -10.45 1.39
N LYS A 80 13.94 -10.43 0.84
CA LYS A 80 14.34 -9.54 -0.26
C LYS A 80 13.92 -10.12 -1.62
N GLU A 81 13.70 -11.42 -1.70
CA GLU A 81 13.35 -12.16 -2.89
C GLU A 81 11.82 -12.34 -3.02
N GLY A 82 11.31 -12.44 -4.25
CA GLY A 82 9.88 -12.62 -4.52
C GLY A 82 9.00 -11.40 -4.25
N ARG A 83 9.59 -10.25 -3.95
CA ARG A 83 8.90 -8.96 -3.72
C ARG A 83 9.44 -7.89 -4.66
N ASN A 84 8.60 -6.91 -4.96
CA ASN A 84 9.03 -5.73 -5.71
C ASN A 84 10.12 -4.99 -4.92
N SER A 85 11.31 -4.87 -5.52
CA SER A 85 12.48 -4.26 -4.87
C SER A 85 12.22 -2.82 -4.43
N ASN A 86 11.29 -2.11 -5.07
CA ASN A 86 10.88 -0.76 -4.67
C ASN A 86 10.22 -0.73 -3.29
N LEU A 87 9.63 -1.82 -2.82
CA LEU A 87 9.09 -1.94 -1.46
C LEU A 87 10.20 -1.96 -0.41
N ASN A 88 11.38 -2.49 -0.72
CA ASN A 88 12.53 -2.50 0.22
C ASN A 88 13.19 -1.12 0.41
N THR A 89 12.75 -0.11 -0.35
CA THR A 89 13.17 1.28 -0.16
C THR A 89 12.44 1.98 1.00
N LEU A 90 11.32 1.40 1.44
CA LEU A 90 10.49 1.82 2.56
C LEU A 90 11.03 1.22 3.86
N GLU A 91 11.17 2.04 4.90
CA GLU A 91 11.87 1.73 6.16
C GLU A 91 11.14 0.66 6.99
N THR A 92 9.82 0.78 7.10
CA THR A 92 8.92 -0.16 7.77
C THR A 92 8.72 -1.46 6.98
N PHE A 93 9.09 -1.50 5.69
CA PHE A 93 8.92 -2.69 4.84
C PHE A 93 10.21 -3.49 4.65
N ARG A 94 11.37 -2.82 4.68
CA ARG A 94 12.67 -3.43 4.46
C ARG A 94 12.94 -4.54 5.47
N ASN A 95 13.15 -5.76 4.97
CA ASN A 95 13.40 -6.96 5.80
C ASN A 95 12.29 -7.23 6.84
N LYS A 96 11.05 -6.80 6.58
CA LYS A 96 9.91 -7.03 7.46
C LYS A 96 8.82 -7.86 6.77
N PRO A 97 8.01 -8.62 7.52
CA PRO A 97 6.84 -9.28 6.96
C PRO A 97 5.81 -8.22 6.53
N LEU A 98 5.14 -8.47 5.40
CA LEU A 98 4.17 -7.56 4.80
C LEU A 98 2.84 -8.26 4.65
N ALA A 99 1.75 -7.50 4.72
CA ALA A 99 0.43 -7.93 4.29
C ALA A 99 0.15 -7.33 2.91
N ARG A 100 -0.22 -8.18 1.95
CA ARG A 100 -0.56 -7.79 0.58
C ARG A 100 -2.04 -8.01 0.36
N LEU A 101 -2.76 -6.93 0.09
CA LEU A 101 -4.18 -6.96 -0.21
C LEU A 101 -4.43 -6.70 -1.69
N ARG A 102 -5.23 -7.56 -2.32
CA ARG A 102 -5.72 -7.32 -3.68
C ARG A 102 -6.96 -6.44 -3.61
N VAL A 103 -6.87 -5.22 -4.14
CA VAL A 103 -7.96 -4.26 -4.09
C VAL A 103 -8.89 -4.46 -5.27
N THR A 104 -9.88 -5.34 -5.11
CA THR A 104 -10.91 -5.62 -6.13
C THR A 104 -11.97 -4.52 -6.21
N THR A 105 -12.28 -3.88 -5.07
CA THR A 105 -13.21 -2.75 -4.97
C THR A 105 -12.63 -1.61 -4.13
N LEU A 106 -13.13 -0.39 -4.32
CA LEU A 106 -12.74 0.76 -3.49
C LEU A 106 -13.19 0.59 -2.04
N GLU A 107 -14.27 -0.15 -1.78
CA GLU A 107 -14.75 -0.45 -0.44
C GLU A 107 -13.76 -1.31 0.34
N THR A 108 -13.19 -2.34 -0.30
CA THR A 108 -12.12 -3.16 0.30
C THR A 108 -10.91 -2.29 0.66
N ALA A 109 -10.51 -1.38 -0.21
CA ALA A 109 -9.43 -0.43 0.11
C ALA A 109 -9.81 0.51 1.25
N ARG A 110 -11.03 1.06 1.26
CA ARG A 110 -11.49 1.94 2.32
C ARG A 110 -11.44 1.24 3.68
N LYS A 111 -11.98 0.02 3.77
CA LYS A 111 -11.97 -0.78 5.00
C LYS A 111 -10.55 -1.09 5.47
N ALA A 112 -9.66 -1.47 4.56
CA ALA A 112 -8.28 -1.74 4.90
C ALA A 112 -7.52 -0.49 5.38
N LEU A 113 -7.73 0.64 4.70
CA LEU A 113 -7.13 1.92 5.11
C LEU A 113 -7.68 2.37 6.46
N ASP A 114 -8.99 2.28 6.68
CA ASP A 114 -9.58 2.63 7.97
C ASP A 114 -8.98 1.79 9.11
N ALA A 115 -8.92 0.47 8.94
CA ALA A 115 -8.39 -0.43 9.97
C ALA A 115 -6.87 -0.24 10.23
N CYS A 116 -6.09 0.06 9.20
CA CYS A 116 -4.63 0.16 9.29
C CYS A 116 -4.10 1.58 9.54
N VAL A 117 -4.94 2.61 9.36
CA VAL A 117 -4.54 4.03 9.51
C VAL A 117 -5.25 4.69 10.70
N SER A 118 -6.41 4.19 11.12
CA SER A 118 -7.05 4.62 12.37
C SER A 118 -6.28 4.08 13.58
N ARG A 119 -6.11 4.96 14.57
CA ARG A 119 -5.40 4.71 15.81
C ARG A 119 -6.34 4.20 16.89
#